data_AF-A0A815MC73-F1
#
_entry.id   AF-A0A815MC73-F1
#
_cell.length_a   1.000
_cell.length_b   1.000
_cell.length_c   1.000
_cell.angle_alpha   90.00
_cell.angle_beta   90.00
_cell.angle_gamma   90.00
#
_symmetry.space_group_name_H-M   'P 1'
#
loop_
_entity.id
_entity.type
_entity.pdbx_description
1 polymer ?
#
loop_
_entity_poly.entity_id
_entity_poly.type
_entity_poly.pdbx_seq_one_letter_code
_entity_poly.pdbx_strand_id
1 'polypeptide(L)'
;MSGIGLSSLAPFFKGNSLESEFGFVNYYHSHRINRLLHTCAIPLLIFGILTMTYSIDYRLALFFYIFYCGIVFLFDSKTAISYMILFGILFNLTMNFSSQSTKSILYGFLIFFYGLIMQGFGHYKFQQSPPAFRLFEAIFTTPIFLMMYIITDHNKPFWNNVQKETNKWKQILNK
;
A
#
# COMPACT_ATOMS: atom_id res chain seq x y z
N MET A 1 5.70 25.72 11.43
CA MET A 1 6.21 24.87 10.34
C MET A 1 5.29 25.09 9.14
N SER A 2 5.74 25.88 8.16
CA SER A 2 5.03 26.11 6.90
C SER A 2 5.03 24.82 6.11
N GLY A 3 3.86 24.17 6.01
CA GLY A 3 3.70 22.93 5.28
C GLY A 3 4.16 23.09 3.83
N ILE A 4 4.93 22.14 3.34
CA ILE A 4 5.24 22.00 1.92
C ILE A 4 3.89 22.01 1.18
N GLY A 5 3.68 23.00 0.32
CA GLY A 5 2.42 23.17 -0.39
C GLY A 5 2.14 21.93 -1.24
N LEU A 6 1.03 21.24 -0.98
CA LEU A 6 0.54 20.07 -1.73
C LEU A 6 0.41 20.31 -3.25
N SER A 7 0.47 21.57 -3.71
CA SER A 7 0.46 21.95 -5.12
C SER A 7 1.64 21.38 -5.92
N SER A 8 2.80 21.12 -5.30
CA SER A 8 3.95 20.51 -5.99
C SER A 8 3.85 18.98 -6.12
N LEU A 9 2.88 18.34 -5.45
CA LEU A 9 2.64 16.90 -5.47
C LEU A 9 1.49 16.49 -6.41
N ALA A 10 0.87 17.45 -7.09
CA ALA A 10 -0.27 17.25 -8.00
C ALA A 10 -0.14 16.10 -9.05
N PRO A 11 1.04 15.75 -9.62
CA PRO A 11 1.12 14.60 -10.54
C PRO A 11 1.03 13.24 -9.83
N PHE A 12 1.31 13.19 -8.52
CA PHE A 12 1.36 11.95 -7.74
C PHE A 12 0.08 11.68 -6.94
N PHE A 13 -0.77 12.68 -6.73
CA PHE A 13 -2.02 12.55 -5.99
C PHE A 13 -3.25 12.91 -6.83
N LYS A 14 -4.37 12.24 -6.59
CA LYS A 14 -5.69 12.62 -7.05
C LYS A 14 -6.24 13.68 -6.10
N GLY A 15 -6.23 14.92 -6.57
CA GLY A 15 -6.74 16.07 -5.82
C GLY A 15 -5.67 16.78 -5.01
N ASN A 16 -6.11 17.69 -4.14
CA ASN A 16 -5.23 18.63 -3.42
C ASN A 16 -5.06 18.26 -1.94
N SER A 17 -5.57 17.10 -1.51
CA SER A 17 -5.53 16.68 -0.10
C SER A 17 -5.47 15.15 0.04
N LEU A 18 -5.06 14.69 1.22
CA LEU A 18 -4.99 13.26 1.56
C LEU A 18 -6.37 12.60 1.50
N GLU A 19 -7.43 13.31 1.90
CA GLU A 19 -8.80 12.83 1.84
C GLU A 19 -9.26 12.59 0.40
N SER A 20 -8.81 13.40 -0.56
CA SER A 20 -9.16 13.24 -1.98
C SER A 20 -8.47 12.02 -2.58
N GLU A 21 -7.19 11.84 -2.27
CA GLU A 21 -6.41 10.67 -2.65
C GLU A 21 -7.01 9.39 -2.03
N PHE A 22 -7.30 9.41 -0.73
CA PHE A 22 -7.92 8.27 -0.05
C PHE A 22 -9.36 8.03 -0.53
N GLY A 23 -10.06 9.09 -0.94
CA GLY A 23 -11.36 8.99 -1.57
C GLY A 23 -11.31 8.21 -2.89
N PHE A 24 -10.27 8.43 -3.68
CA PHE A 24 -9.98 7.69 -4.91
C PHE A 24 -9.63 6.22 -4.61
N VAL A 25 -8.72 5.96 -3.67
CA VAL A 25 -8.38 4.59 -3.26
C VAL A 25 -9.60 3.84 -2.74
N ASN A 26 -10.41 4.49 -1.89
CA ASN A 26 -11.63 3.91 -1.34
C ASN A 26 -12.66 3.58 -2.43
N TYR A 27 -12.72 4.37 -3.52
CA TYR A 27 -13.56 4.04 -4.68
C TYR A 27 -13.13 2.71 -5.31
N TYR A 28 -11.84 2.47 -5.51
CA TYR A 28 -11.30 1.23 -6.09
C TYR A 28 -11.26 0.04 -5.11
N HIS A 29 -11.50 0.26 -3.81
CA HIS A 29 -11.45 -0.78 -2.77
C HIS A 29 -12.72 -0.79 -1.90
N SER A 30 -13.85 -0.36 -2.46
CA SER A 30 -15.11 -0.26 -1.71
C SER A 30 -15.66 -1.62 -1.27
N HIS A 31 -15.37 -2.70 -2.00
CA HIS A 31 -15.83 -4.03 -1.63
C HIS A 31 -15.01 -4.63 -0.48
N ARG A 32 -15.69 -5.10 0.59
CA ARG A 32 -15.04 -5.61 1.81
C ARG A 32 -14.08 -6.78 1.55
N ILE A 33 -14.47 -7.71 0.68
CA ILE A 33 -13.60 -8.86 0.34
C ILE A 33 -12.40 -8.42 -0.49
N ASN A 34 -12.56 -7.46 -1.42
CA ASN A 34 -11.44 -6.92 -2.18
C ASN A 34 -10.42 -6.28 -1.24
N ARG A 35 -10.93 -5.45 -0.31
CA ARG A 35 -10.12 -4.82 0.74
C ARG A 35 -9.34 -5.83 1.56
N LEU A 36 -10.00 -6.90 2.03
CA LEU A 36 -9.35 -7.96 2.80
C LEU A 36 -8.24 -8.66 2.00
N LEU A 37 -8.50 -8.99 0.73
CA LEU A 37 -7.50 -9.60 -0.15
C LEU A 37 -6.28 -8.69 -0.31
N HIS A 38 -6.47 -7.38 -0.49
CA HIS A 38 -5.37 -6.43 -0.54
C HIS A 38 -4.61 -6.33 0.78
N THR A 39 -5.31 -6.26 1.91
CA THR A 39 -4.69 -6.26 3.24
C THR A 39 -3.80 -7.49 3.45
N CYS A 40 -4.25 -8.68 3.02
CA CYS A 40 -3.45 -9.90 3.11
C CYS A 40 -2.33 -9.97 2.06
N ALA A 41 -2.55 -9.42 0.87
CA ALA A 41 -1.57 -9.44 -0.22
C ALA A 41 -0.38 -8.51 0.06
N ILE A 42 -0.58 -7.37 0.72
CA ILE A 42 0.49 -6.39 0.99
C ILE A 42 1.67 -7.01 1.75
N PRO A 43 1.49 -7.70 2.90
CA PRO A 43 2.58 -8.40 3.58
C PRO A 43 3.31 -9.40 2.68
N LEU A 44 2.59 -10.11 1.81
CA LEU A 44 3.18 -11.07 0.86
C LEU A 44 4.03 -10.35 -0.19
N LEU A 45 3.53 -9.25 -0.77
CA LEU A 45 4.29 -8.44 -1.73
C LEU A 45 5.57 -7.89 -1.11
N ILE A 46 5.47 -7.33 0.10
CA ILE A 46 6.62 -6.81 0.85
C ILE A 46 7.61 -7.93 1.14
N PHE A 47 7.14 -9.05 1.67
CA PHE A 47 8.00 -10.19 2.00
C PHE A 47 8.69 -10.77 0.76
N GLY A 48 7.98 -10.87 -0.36
CA GLY A 48 8.54 -11.29 -1.64
C GLY A 48 9.64 -10.34 -2.13
N ILE A 49 9.39 -9.03 -2.11
CA ILE A 49 10.38 -8.00 -2.49
C ILE A 49 11.59 -8.02 -1.55
N LEU A 50 11.37 -8.07 -0.24
CA LEU A 50 12.44 -8.16 0.76
C LEU A 50 13.28 -9.41 0.53
N THR A 51 12.66 -10.56 0.27
CA THR A 51 13.38 -11.81 0.00
C THR A 51 14.20 -11.75 -1.28
N MET A 52 13.63 -11.22 -2.37
CA MET A 52 14.37 -11.03 -3.63
C MET A 52 15.56 -10.07 -3.44
N THR A 53 15.30 -8.89 -2.88
CA THR A 53 16.33 -7.86 -2.69
C THR A 53 17.41 -8.30 -1.72
N TYR A 54 17.07 -8.94 -0.59
CA TYR A 54 18.05 -9.47 0.36
C TYR A 54 18.93 -10.55 -0.26
N SER A 55 18.34 -11.43 -1.09
CA SER A 55 19.08 -12.50 -1.77
C SER A 55 20.05 -11.96 -2.84
N ILE A 56 19.82 -10.75 -3.34
CA ILE A 56 20.74 -10.04 -4.24
C ILE A 56 21.79 -9.28 -3.41
N ASP A 57 21.33 -8.41 -2.52
CA ASP A 57 22.14 -7.64 -1.57
C ASP A 57 21.24 -7.15 -0.41
N TYR A 58 21.56 -7.57 0.82
CA TYR A 58 20.82 -7.17 2.03
C TYR A 58 20.71 -5.65 2.21
N ARG A 59 21.66 -4.87 1.67
CA ARG A 59 21.65 -3.40 1.73
C ARG A 59 20.49 -2.82 0.93
N LEU A 60 20.10 -3.45 -0.18
CA LEU A 60 18.93 -3.06 -0.97
C LEU A 60 17.64 -3.28 -0.18
N ALA A 61 17.54 -4.41 0.52
CA ALA A 61 16.41 -4.69 1.40
C ALA A 61 16.32 -3.68 2.56
N LEU A 62 17.46 -3.32 3.16
CA LEU A 62 17.52 -2.31 4.21
C LEU A 62 17.17 -0.91 3.70
N PHE A 63 17.66 -0.52 2.53
CA PHE A 63 17.30 0.74 1.87
C PHE A 63 15.79 0.79 1.60
N PHE A 64 15.22 -0.28 1.04
CA PHE A 64 13.78 -0.37 0.80
C PHE A 64 12.97 -0.25 2.09
N TYR A 65 13.39 -0.93 3.17
CA TYR A 65 12.78 -0.81 4.49
C TYR A 65 12.78 0.62 5.02
N ILE A 66 13.95 1.26 5.09
CA ILE A 66 14.11 2.62 5.63
C ILE A 66 13.34 3.62 4.78
N PHE A 67 13.48 3.53 3.45
CA PHE A 67 12.81 4.41 2.52
C PHE A 67 11.29 4.31 2.66
N TYR A 68 10.74 3.09 2.69
CA TYR A 68 9.31 2.87 2.81
C TYR A 68 8.76 3.41 4.15
N CYS A 69 9.42 3.08 5.27
CA CYS A 69 9.03 3.61 6.58
C CYS A 69 9.14 5.13 6.65
N GLY A 70 10.18 5.72 6.04
CA GLY A 70 10.36 7.16 5.94
C GLY A 70 9.21 7.84 5.20
N ILE A 71 8.78 7.28 4.07
CA ILE A 71 7.63 7.79 3.32
C ILE A 71 6.35 7.71 4.15
N VAL A 72 6.04 6.57 4.80
CA VAL A 72 4.84 6.44 5.65
C VAL A 72 4.85 7.44 6.80
N PHE A 73 6.04 7.70 7.39
CA PHE A 73 6.20 8.69 8.46
C PHE A 73 5.82 10.11 8.03
N LEU A 74 6.00 10.47 6.76
CA LEU A 74 5.56 11.76 6.21
C LEU A 74 4.03 11.91 6.19
N PHE A 75 3.28 10.81 6.19
CA PHE A 75 1.82 10.82 6.18
C PHE A 75 1.22 10.80 7.59
N ASP A 76 1.61 9.83 8.42
CA ASP A 76 1.12 9.71 9.79
C ASP A 76 2.11 8.91 10.65
N SER A 77 2.62 9.54 11.72
CA SER A 77 3.67 8.96 12.56
C SER A 77 3.21 7.72 13.33
N LYS A 78 1.93 7.65 13.71
CA LYS A 78 1.37 6.47 14.42
C LYS A 78 1.26 5.27 13.50
N THR A 79 0.76 5.49 12.29
CA THR A 79 0.68 4.48 11.23
C THR A 79 2.07 4.01 10.84
N ALA A 80 3.05 4.92 10.76
CA ALA A 80 4.44 4.58 10.49
C ALA A 80 5.04 3.62 11.52
N ILE A 81 4.73 3.77 12.81
CA ILE A 81 5.18 2.84 13.86
C ILE A 81 4.64 1.43 13.60
N SER A 82 3.34 1.29 13.29
CA SER A 82 2.75 -0.01 12.96
C SER A 82 3.41 -0.65 11.73
N TYR A 83 3.74 0.16 10.72
CA TYR A 83 4.49 -0.30 9.55
C TYR A 83 5.92 -0.71 9.86
N MET A 84 6.64 0.04 10.69
CA MET A 84 7.98 -0.31 11.13
C MET A 84 8.00 -1.66 11.85
N ILE A 85 7.01 -1.93 12.70
CA ILE A 85 6.87 -3.22 13.40
C ILE A 85 6.59 -4.33 12.40
N LEU A 86 5.59 -4.16 11.53
CA LEU A 86 5.23 -5.17 10.52
C LEU A 86 6.40 -5.50 9.60
N PHE A 87 7.03 -4.48 9.00
CA PHE A 87 8.18 -4.68 8.13
C PHE A 87 9.38 -5.23 8.91
N GLY A 88 9.59 -4.82 10.16
CA GLY A 88 10.66 -5.37 11.00
C GLY A 88 10.49 -6.88 11.21
N ILE A 89 9.27 -7.35 11.48
CA ILE A 89 8.95 -8.78 11.57
C ILE A 89 9.23 -9.47 10.23
N LEU A 90 8.72 -8.92 9.12
CA LEU A 90 8.92 -9.49 7.78
C LEU A 90 10.41 -9.54 7.39
N PHE A 91 11.18 -8.50 7.70
CA PHE A 91 12.62 -8.44 7.44
C PHE A 91 13.38 -9.51 8.23
N ASN A 92 13.07 -9.67 9.52
CA ASN A 92 13.65 -10.75 10.34
C ASN A 92 13.28 -12.13 9.80
N LEU A 93 12.03 -12.34 9.36
CA LEU A 93 11.63 -13.58 8.69
C LEU A 93 12.44 -13.78 7.41
N THR A 94 12.62 -12.75 6.59
CA THR A 94 13.41 -12.83 5.37
C THR A 94 14.83 -13.30 5.66
N MET A 95 15.49 -12.80 6.71
CA MET A 95 16.83 -13.25 7.09
C MET A 95 16.91 -14.77 7.36
N ASN A 96 15.84 -15.40 7.83
CA ASN A 96 15.79 -16.84 8.09
C ASN A 96 15.53 -17.69 6.84
N PHE A 97 14.90 -17.12 5.80
CA PHE A 97 14.49 -17.85 4.59
C PHE A 97 15.31 -17.49 3.34
N SER A 98 16.10 -16.42 3.42
CA SER A 98 16.91 -15.95 2.29
C SER A 98 18.35 -16.40 2.42
N SER A 99 18.88 -16.88 1.31
CA SER A 99 20.29 -17.10 1.06
C SER A 99 20.66 -16.29 -0.17
N GLN A 100 21.95 -15.98 -0.37
CA GLN A 100 22.42 -15.40 -1.64
C GLN A 100 22.41 -16.46 -2.74
N SER A 101 21.21 -16.90 -3.13
CA SER A 101 20.99 -17.94 -4.12
C SER A 101 19.83 -17.61 -5.03
N THR A 102 19.91 -18.13 -6.25
CA THR A 102 18.83 -18.01 -7.25
C THR A 102 17.53 -18.67 -6.78
N LYS A 103 17.60 -19.69 -5.92
CA LYS A 103 16.42 -20.33 -5.31
C LYS A 103 15.67 -19.37 -4.39
N SER A 104 16.36 -18.61 -3.55
CA SER A 104 15.73 -17.62 -2.69
C SER A 104 15.13 -16.46 -3.49
N ILE A 105 15.78 -16.04 -4.58
CA ILE A 105 15.21 -15.05 -5.52
C ILE A 105 13.91 -15.59 -6.13
N LEU A 106 13.91 -16.83 -6.66
CA LEU A 106 12.72 -17.45 -7.25
C LEU A 106 11.59 -17.58 -6.22
N TYR A 107 11.90 -17.99 -4.99
CA TYR A 107 10.93 -18.08 -3.90
C TYR A 107 10.29 -16.72 -3.59
N GLY A 108 11.11 -15.66 -3.45
CA GLY A 108 10.62 -14.30 -3.26
C GLY A 108 9.74 -13.83 -4.42
N PHE A 109 10.12 -14.15 -5.66
CA PHE A 109 9.32 -13.84 -6.85
C PHE A 109 7.97 -14.56 -6.85
N LEU A 110 7.92 -15.85 -6.48
CA LEU A 110 6.67 -16.60 -6.42
C LEU A 110 5.70 -16.05 -5.37
N ILE A 111 6.21 -15.67 -4.20
CA ILE A 111 5.38 -15.04 -3.16
C ILE A 111 4.85 -13.68 -3.63
N PHE A 112 5.73 -12.86 -4.22
CA PHE A 112 5.34 -11.58 -4.80
C PHE A 112 4.25 -11.76 -5.85
N PHE A 113 4.44 -12.71 -6.78
CA PHE A 113 3.48 -12.99 -7.83
C PHE A 113 2.13 -13.48 -7.28
N TYR A 114 2.15 -14.32 -6.23
CA TYR A 114 0.93 -14.74 -5.55
C TYR A 114 0.17 -13.56 -4.91
N GLY A 115 0.90 -12.61 -4.30
CA GLY A 115 0.31 -11.35 -3.82
C GLY A 115 -0.35 -10.55 -4.94
N LEU A 116 0.27 -10.46 -6.12
CA LEU A 116 -0.32 -9.79 -7.29
C LEU A 116 -1.60 -10.48 -7.76
N ILE A 117 -1.61 -11.83 -7.80
CA ILE A 117 -2.81 -12.60 -8.15
C ILE A 117 -3.94 -12.29 -7.18
N MET A 118 -3.67 -12.26 -5.87
CA MET A 118 -4.69 -11.94 -4.86
C MET A 118 -5.31 -10.55 -5.07
N GLN A 119 -4.48 -9.53 -5.35
CA GLN A 119 -4.97 -8.18 -5.64
C GLN A 119 -5.76 -8.13 -6.95
N GLY A 120 -5.23 -8.74 -8.01
CA GLY A 120 -5.90 -8.81 -9.32
C GLY A 120 -7.25 -9.53 -9.23
N PHE A 121 -7.31 -10.65 -8.51
CA PHE A 121 -8.55 -11.38 -8.26
C PHE A 121 -9.56 -10.53 -7.47
N GLY A 122 -9.09 -9.81 -6.45
CA GLY A 122 -9.89 -8.86 -5.68
C GLY A 122 -10.60 -7.84 -6.56
N HIS A 123 -9.81 -7.16 -7.41
CA HIS A 123 -10.31 -6.17 -8.36
C HIS A 123 -11.27 -6.78 -9.39
N TYR A 124 -10.88 -7.87 -10.05
CA TYR A 124 -11.67 -8.45 -11.12
C TYR A 124 -12.98 -9.07 -10.63
N LYS A 125 -12.94 -9.85 -9.55
CA LYS A 125 -14.11 -10.62 -9.10
C LYS A 125 -15.09 -9.80 -8.28
N PHE A 126 -14.60 -8.91 -7.42
CA PHE A 126 -15.42 -8.23 -6.43
C PHE A 126 -15.61 -6.74 -6.71
N GLN A 127 -14.58 -6.06 -7.20
CA GLN A 127 -14.69 -4.64 -7.54
C GLN A 127 -15.23 -4.43 -8.97
N GLN A 128 -15.11 -5.44 -9.84
CA GLN A 128 -15.50 -5.39 -11.26
C GLN A 128 -14.91 -4.19 -12.00
N SER A 129 -13.71 -3.76 -11.60
CA SER A 129 -12.95 -2.69 -12.24
C SER A 129 -11.48 -3.07 -12.27
N PRO A 130 -10.74 -2.64 -13.31
CA PRO A 130 -9.30 -2.83 -13.33
C PRO A 130 -8.65 -2.10 -12.15
N PRO A 131 -7.51 -2.59 -11.66
CA PRO A 131 -6.73 -1.85 -10.67
C PRO A 131 -6.34 -0.49 -11.24
N ALA A 132 -6.31 0.54 -10.40
CA ALA A 132 -5.72 1.81 -10.77
C ALA A 132 -4.21 1.60 -10.95
N PHE A 133 -3.72 1.57 -12.20
CA PHE A 133 -2.31 1.33 -12.51
C PHE A 133 -1.46 2.60 -12.26
N ARG A 134 -1.39 3.04 -11.01
CA ARG A 134 -0.45 4.09 -10.58
C ARG A 134 0.52 3.49 -9.58
N LEU A 135 1.79 3.41 -9.98
CA LEU A 135 2.84 2.79 -9.17
C LEU A 135 2.91 3.40 -7.76
N PHE A 136 2.77 4.72 -7.66
CA PHE A 136 2.77 5.42 -6.38
C PHE A 136 1.58 5.01 -5.49
N GLU A 137 0.38 4.88 -6.06
CA GLU A 137 -0.81 4.45 -5.32
C GLU A 137 -0.69 3.00 -4.86
N ALA A 138 -0.21 2.12 -5.74
CA ALA A 138 -0.07 0.70 -5.46
C ALA A 138 0.95 0.44 -4.35
N ILE A 139 2.06 1.20 -4.34
CA ILE A 139 3.15 1.01 -3.38
C ILE A 139 2.91 1.77 -2.09
N PHE A 140 2.42 3.02 -2.13
CA PHE A 140 2.38 3.88 -0.94
C PHE A 140 0.96 4.16 -0.48
N THR A 141 0.13 4.76 -1.33
CA THR A 141 -1.19 5.23 -0.91
C THR A 141 -2.10 4.10 -0.43
N THR A 142 -2.21 3.02 -1.22
CA THR A 142 -3.14 1.92 -0.96
C THR A 142 -2.79 1.18 0.32
N PRO A 143 -1.53 0.80 0.57
CA PRO A 143 -1.18 0.21 1.86
C PRO A 143 -1.48 1.13 3.04
N ILE A 144 -1.06 2.39 2.99
CA ILE A 144 -1.29 3.36 4.09
C ILE A 144 -2.80 3.50 4.34
N PHE A 145 -3.58 3.67 3.28
CA PHE A 145 -5.04 3.74 3.37
C PHE A 145 -5.63 2.51 4.06
N LEU A 146 -5.21 1.29 3.68
CA LEU A 146 -5.73 0.05 4.26
C LEU A 146 -5.38 -0.09 5.73
N MET A 147 -4.16 0.26 6.13
CA MET A 147 -3.76 0.24 7.53
C MET A 147 -4.50 1.28 8.35
N MET A 148 -4.58 2.53 7.88
CA MET A 148 -5.38 3.58 8.53
C MET A 148 -6.84 3.14 8.66
N TYR A 149 -7.40 2.52 7.62
CA TYR A 149 -8.76 1.99 7.64
C TYR A 149 -8.95 0.91 8.70
N ILE A 150 -7.94 0.11 9.03
CA ILE A 150 -8.05 -0.93 10.07
C ILE A 150 -7.93 -0.34 11.48
N ILE A 151 -7.02 0.62 11.68
CA ILE A 151 -6.60 1.06 13.02
C ILE A 151 -7.32 2.31 13.53
N THR A 152 -8.11 2.99 12.69
CA THR A 152 -8.75 4.25 13.06
C THR A 152 -10.27 4.14 13.13
N ASP A 153 -10.87 4.97 13.99
CA ASP A 153 -12.32 5.13 14.11
C ASP A 153 -12.89 5.85 12.88
N HIS A 154 -13.79 5.16 12.16
CA HIS A 154 -14.44 5.65 10.94
C HIS A 154 -15.46 6.77 11.17
N ASN A 155 -15.82 7.06 12.42
CA ASN A 155 -16.71 8.19 12.73
C ASN A 155 -16.00 9.54 12.73
N LYS A 156 -14.66 9.55 12.60
CA LYS A 156 -13.87 10.79 12.60
C LYS A 156 -14.16 11.65 11.35
N PRO A 157 -14.07 13.00 11.47
CA PRO A 157 -14.30 13.92 10.35
C PRO A 157 -13.49 13.60 9.08
N PHE A 158 -12.28 13.08 9.25
CA PHE A 158 -11.42 12.62 8.16
C PHE A 158 -12.12 11.59 7.25
N TRP A 159 -12.69 10.53 7.82
CA TRP A 159 -13.35 9.48 7.05
C TRP A 159 -14.65 9.94 6.41
N ASN A 160 -15.37 10.87 7.06
CA ASN A 160 -16.53 11.51 6.44
C ASN A 160 -16.14 12.28 5.17
N ASN A 161 -14.98 12.95 5.18
CA ASN A 161 -14.47 13.65 4.00
C ASN A 161 -13.97 12.67 2.93
N VAL A 162 -13.26 11.61 3.31
CA VAL A 162 -12.88 10.51 2.40
C VAL A 162 -14.12 9.94 1.69
N GLN A 163 -15.21 9.70 2.42
CA GLN A 163 -16.45 9.19 1.84
C GLN A 163 -17.11 10.18 0.86
N LYS A 164 -17.08 11.48 1.17
CA LYS A 164 -17.53 12.53 0.24
C LYS A 164 -16.72 12.51 -1.05
N GLU A 165 -15.39 12.41 -0.95
CA GLU A 165 -14.49 12.33 -2.10
C GLU A 165 -14.71 11.03 -2.91
N THR A 166 -14.92 9.89 -2.25
CA THR A 166 -15.31 8.63 -2.91
C THR A 166 -16.58 8.79 -3.74
N ASN A 167 -17.60 9.46 -3.21
CA ASN A 167 -18.84 9.68 -3.93
C ASN A 167 -18.65 10.60 -5.15
N LYS A 168 -17.77 11.60 -5.07
CA LYS A 168 -17.38 12.41 -6.23
C LYS A 168 -16.75 11.55 -7.32
N TRP A 169 -15.82 10.66 -6.97
CA TRP A 169 -15.19 9.75 -7.94
C TRP A 169 -16.19 8.79 -8.60
N LYS A 170 -17.19 8.27 -7.85
CA LYS A 170 -18.29 7.49 -8.43
C LYS A 170 -19.04 8.26 -9.51
N GLN A 171 -19.34 9.54 -9.28
CA GLN A 171 -20.05 10.38 -10.24
C GLN A 171 -19.22 10.73 -11.47
N ILE A 172 -17.88 10.78 -11.33
CA ILE A 172 -16.97 11.10 -12.43
C ILE A 172 -16.75 9.88 -13.32
N LEU A 173 -16.54 8.70 -12.73
CA LEU A 173 -16.10 7.49 -13.43
C LEU A 173 -17.23 6.56 -13.88
N ASN A 174 -18.45 6.70 -13.33
CA ASN A 174 -19.62 5.93 -13.76
C ASN A 174 -20.51 6.69 -14.76
N LYS A 175 -20.01 7.76 -15.38
CA LYS A 175 -20.62 8.41 -16.55
C LYS A 175 -20.13 7.73 -17.81
#